data_AF-A0A5N9GFR3-F1
#
_entry.id   AF-A0A5N9GFR3-F1
#
_cell.length_a   1.000
_cell.length_b   1.000
_cell.length_c   1.000
_cell.angle_alpha   90.00
_cell.angle_beta   90.00
_cell.angle_gamma   90.00
#
_symmetry.space_group_name_H-M   'P 1'
#
loop_
_entity.id
_entity.type
_entity.pdbx_description
1 polymer ?
#
loop_
_entity_poly.entity_id
_entity_poly.type
_entity_poly.pdbx_seq_one_letter_code
_entity_poly.pdbx_strand_id
1 'polypeptide(L)'
;MEERVSEFTQVCSYDRTGLGESESVEGEPTAQVASDRLHSLLLAAGINRPVVMVGHSYSGLVALLYATQHPENIAGLVLVDSLQKDNLISAAEI
;
A
#
# COMPACT_ATOMS: atom_id res chain seq x y z
N MET A 1 0.06 -17.13 -2.18
CA MET A 1 -0.09 -16.35 -3.43
C MET A 1 1.26 -15.81 -3.90
N GLU A 2 2.03 -15.18 -3.01
CA GLU A 2 3.36 -14.65 -3.32
C GLU A 2 4.29 -15.66 -3.99
N GLU A 3 4.40 -16.89 -3.46
CA GLU A 3 5.29 -17.93 -4.00
C GLU A 3 5.03 -18.26 -5.47
N ARG A 4 3.76 -18.28 -5.91
CA ARG A 4 3.39 -18.53 -7.31
C ARG A 4 3.63 -17.33 -8.21
N VAL A 5 3.53 -16.11 -7.66
CA VAL A 5 3.73 -14.87 -8.42
C VAL A 5 5.23 -14.59 -8.58
N SER A 6 6.04 -14.96 -7.59
CA SER A 6 7.49 -14.83 -7.65
C SER A 6 8.15 -15.71 -8.72
N GLU A 7 7.43 -16.70 -9.26
CA GLU A 7 7.91 -17.53 -10.38
C GLU A 7 8.15 -16.72 -11.66
N PHE A 8 7.46 -15.60 -11.85
CA PHE A 8 7.50 -14.84 -13.12
C PHE A 8 7.66 -13.32 -12.96
N THR A 9 7.63 -12.79 -11.75
CA THR A 9 7.94 -11.38 -11.49
C THR A 9 8.59 -11.21 -10.11
N GLN A 10 9.33 -10.12 -9.93
CA GLN A 10 9.77 -9.74 -8.59
C GLN A 10 8.55 -9.39 -7.73
N VAL A 11 8.50 -9.95 -6.52
CA VAL A 11 7.48 -9.66 -5.51
C VAL A 11 8.19 -9.09 -4.29
N CYS A 12 7.69 -7.97 -3.79
CA CYS A 12 8.16 -7.35 -2.56
C CYS A 12 6.96 -7.16 -1.63
N SER A 13 7.08 -7.66 -0.41
CA SER A 13 6.19 -7.32 0.71
C SER A 13 6.99 -6.54 1.75
N TYR A 14 6.31 -5.66 2.47
CA TYR A 14 6.91 -4.84 3.50
C TYR A 14 5.93 -4.64 4.64
N ASP A 15 6.44 -4.54 5.85
CA ASP A 15 5.65 -4.13 6.99
C ASP A 15 5.53 -2.60 6.99
N ARG A 16 4.30 -2.09 7.20
CA ARG A 16 4.13 -0.64 7.42
C ARG A 16 4.60 -0.30 8.83
N THR A 17 4.97 0.96 9.05
CA THR A 17 5.41 1.47 10.37
C THR A 17 4.54 0.96 11.51
N GLY A 18 5.18 0.45 12.56
CA GLY A 18 4.53 -0.05 13.76
C GLY A 18 3.87 -1.42 13.61
N LEU A 19 4.06 -2.09 12.46
CA LEU A 19 3.63 -3.46 12.23
C LEU A 19 4.84 -4.36 12.00
N GLY A 20 4.71 -5.65 12.34
CA GLY A 20 5.71 -6.67 12.08
C GLY A 20 7.11 -6.27 12.52
N GLU A 21 8.05 -6.27 11.58
CA GLU A 21 9.46 -5.94 11.80
C GLU A 21 9.78 -4.43 11.64
N SER A 22 8.77 -3.59 11.35
CA SER A 22 8.97 -2.15 11.17
C SER A 22 8.90 -1.37 12.47
N GLU A 23 9.84 -0.45 12.64
CA GLU A 23 9.89 0.46 13.79
C GLU A 23 8.60 1.26 13.95
N SER A 24 8.23 1.53 15.20
CA SER A 24 7.17 2.48 15.53
C SER A 24 7.74 3.90 15.50
N VAL A 25 6.98 4.83 14.93
CA VAL A 25 7.35 6.25 14.85
C VAL A 25 6.21 7.07 15.42
N GLU A 26 6.55 8.13 16.17
CA GLU A 26 5.55 9.07 16.70
C GLU A 26 4.75 9.76 15.59
N GLY A 27 3.51 10.11 15.89
CA GLY A 27 2.57 10.79 14.98
C GLY A 27 1.33 9.96 14.67
N GLU A 28 0.36 10.58 14.02
CA GLU A 28 -0.90 9.92 13.67
C GLU A 28 -0.70 8.95 12.49
N PRO A 29 -1.08 7.67 12.61
CA PRO A 29 -0.90 6.66 11.56
C PRO A 29 -2.01 6.77 10.50
N THR A 30 -2.04 7.88 9.76
CA THR A 30 -3.04 8.12 8.72
C THR A 30 -2.70 7.38 7.41
N ALA A 31 -3.70 7.21 6.54
CA ALA A 31 -3.49 6.62 5.21
C ALA A 31 -2.57 7.48 4.34
N GLN A 32 -2.60 8.80 4.53
CA GLN A 32 -1.68 9.72 3.85
C GLN A 32 -0.24 9.48 4.29
N VAL A 33 0.02 9.41 5.60
CA VAL A 33 1.36 9.10 6.13
C VAL A 33 1.86 7.75 5.62
N ALA A 34 0.99 6.75 5.55
CA ALA A 34 1.35 5.44 4.98
C ALA A 34 1.69 5.51 3.48
N SER A 35 0.97 6.34 2.70
CA SER A 35 1.25 6.60 1.28
C SER A 35 2.60 7.29 1.07
N ASP A 36 2.88 8.33 1.86
CA ASP A 36 4.13 9.10 1.76
C ASP A 36 5.35 8.23 2.12
N ARG A 37 5.20 7.37 3.14
CA ARG A 37 6.24 6.42 3.54
C ARG A 37 6.45 5.33 2.51
N LEU A 38 5.39 4.84 1.88
CA LEU A 38 5.50 3.92 0.75
C LEU A 38 6.26 4.55 -0.41
N HIS A 39 5.99 5.82 -0.74
CA HIS A 39 6.76 6.55 -1.75
C HIS A 39 8.24 6.59 -1.41
N SER A 40 8.55 6.99 -0.17
CA SER A 40 9.93 7.07 0.33
C SER A 40 10.64 5.70 0.29
N LEU A 41 9.93 4.62 0.64
CA LEU A 41 10.46 3.26 0.60
C LEU A 41 10.82 2.83 -0.82
N LEU A 42 9.95 3.09 -1.80
CA LEU A 42 10.20 2.74 -3.20
C LEU A 42 11.44 3.46 -3.74
N LEU A 43 11.59 4.75 -3.43
CA LEU A 43 12.78 5.53 -3.78
C LEU A 43 14.05 4.96 -3.11
N ALA A 44 13.99 4.66 -1.81
CA ALA A 44 15.12 4.11 -1.07
C ALA A 44 15.53 2.72 -1.58
N ALA A 45 14.56 1.93 -2.06
CA ALA A 45 14.79 0.62 -2.68
C ALA A 45 15.25 0.72 -4.16
N GLY A 46 15.33 1.93 -4.73
CA GLY A 46 15.69 2.15 -6.14
C GLY A 46 14.63 1.69 -7.14
N ILE A 47 13.37 1.54 -6.70
CA ILE A 47 12.25 1.10 -7.53
C ILE A 47 11.65 2.34 -8.21
N ASN A 48 12.23 2.70 -9.36
CA ASN A 48 11.87 3.89 -10.14
C ASN A 48 11.05 3.56 -11.40
N ARG A 49 10.51 2.34 -11.48
CA ARG A 49 9.68 1.88 -12.61
C ARG A 49 8.24 1.65 -12.13
N PRO A 50 7.24 1.80 -13.01
CA PRO A 50 5.85 1.55 -12.64
C PRO A 50 5.66 0.14 -12.06
N VAL A 51 4.96 0.03 -10.93
CA VAL A 51 4.74 -1.24 -10.22
C VAL A 51 3.27 -1.66 -10.26
N VAL A 52 3.03 -2.97 -10.12
CA VAL A 52 1.69 -3.46 -9.77
C VAL A 52 1.58 -3.43 -8.25
N MET A 53 0.59 -2.69 -7.74
CA MET A 53 0.36 -2.56 -6.30
C MET A 53 -0.84 -3.39 -5.86
N VAL A 54 -0.66 -4.18 -4.81
CA VAL A 54 -1.71 -5.03 -4.25
C VAL A 54 -2.03 -4.55 -2.84
N GLY A 55 -3.26 -4.12 -2.61
CA GLY A 55 -3.72 -3.64 -1.31
C GLY A 55 -4.85 -4.50 -0.76
N HIS A 56 -4.67 -5.08 0.43
CA HIS A 56 -5.72 -5.78 1.17
C HIS A 56 -6.29 -4.89 2.28
N SER A 57 -7.61 -4.86 2.46
CA SER A 57 -8.27 -4.11 3.54
C SER A 57 -7.82 -2.65 3.58
N TYR A 58 -7.27 -2.18 4.70
CA TYR A 58 -6.70 -0.83 4.83
C TYR A 58 -5.61 -0.51 3.80
N SER A 59 -4.76 -1.48 3.44
CA SER A 59 -3.70 -1.25 2.45
C SER A 59 -4.27 -0.96 1.05
N GLY A 60 -5.52 -1.32 0.79
CA GLY A 60 -6.23 -0.90 -0.42
C GLY A 60 -6.47 0.62 -0.47
N LEU A 61 -6.87 1.24 0.66
CA LEU A 61 -7.01 2.70 0.76
C LEU A 61 -5.67 3.41 0.54
N VAL A 62 -4.61 2.89 1.15
CA VAL A 62 -3.24 3.43 0.98
C VAL A 62 -2.80 3.33 -0.49
N ALA A 63 -3.01 2.17 -1.12
CA ALA A 63 -2.64 1.95 -2.52
C ALA A 63 -3.45 2.85 -3.47
N LEU A 64 -4.73 3.10 -3.17
CA LEU A 64 -5.56 4.03 -3.94
C LEU A 64 -5.06 5.48 -3.83
N LEU A 65 -4.72 5.92 -2.61
CA LEU A 65 -4.15 7.24 -2.35
C LEU A 65 -2.83 7.42 -3.12
N TYR A 66 -1.93 6.43 -3.00
CA TYR A 66 -0.65 6.45 -3.68
C TYR A 66 -0.81 6.52 -5.21
N ALA A 67 -1.68 5.68 -5.78
CA ALA A 67 -1.95 5.69 -7.21
C ALA A 67 -2.57 7.00 -7.71
N THR A 68 -3.33 7.70 -6.86
CA THR A 68 -3.89 9.02 -7.18
C THR A 68 -2.81 10.11 -7.18
N GLN A 69 -1.82 9.99 -6.29
CA GLN A 69 -0.74 10.98 -6.11
C GLN A 69 0.43 10.76 -7.08
N HIS A 70 0.68 9.51 -7.46
CA HIS A 70 1.80 9.08 -8.31
C HIS A 70 1.33 8.10 -9.41
N PRO A 71 0.38 8.49 -10.28
CA PRO A 71 -0.14 7.60 -11.32
C PRO A 71 0.95 7.08 -12.27
N GLU A 72 2.01 7.87 -12.50
CA GLU A 72 3.16 7.49 -13.31
C GLU A 72 3.98 6.33 -12.73
N ASN A 73 3.86 6.07 -11.42
CA ASN A 73 4.56 4.99 -10.72
C ASN A 73 3.74 3.70 -10.65
N ILE A 74 2.55 3.64 -11.26
CA ILE A 74 1.64 2.50 -11.18
C ILE A 74 1.40 1.89 -12.57
N ALA A 75 1.79 0.62 -12.73
CA ALA A 75 1.45 -0.21 -13.88
C ALA A 75 0.07 -0.87 -13.73
N GLY A 76 -0.38 -1.07 -12.49
CA GLY A 76 -1.68 -1.67 -12.18
C GLY A 76 -1.98 -1.67 -10.69
N LEU A 77 -3.27 -1.75 -10.34
CA LEU A 77 -3.75 -1.74 -8.97
C LEU A 77 -4.68 -2.94 -8.75
N VAL A 78 -4.43 -3.70 -7.69
CA VAL A 78 -5.26 -4.83 -7.27
C VAL A 78 -5.76 -4.57 -5.85
N LEU A 79 -7.08 -4.45 -5.70
CA LEU A 79 -7.74 -4.20 -4.43
C LEU A 79 -8.42 -5.47 -3.96
N VAL A 80 -8.01 -5.97 -2.80
CA VAL A 80 -8.56 -7.18 -2.19
C VAL A 80 -9.31 -6.77 -0.96
N ASP A 81 -10.63 -7.00 -0.93
CA ASP A 81 -11.51 -6.71 0.22
C ASP A 81 -11.17 -5.37 0.92
N SER A 82 -11.05 -4.31 0.12
CA SER A 82 -10.39 -3.07 0.53
C SER A 82 -11.34 -2.08 1.17
N LEU A 83 -10.81 -1.26 2.08
CA LEU A 83 -11.52 -0.06 2.55
C LEU A 83 -11.64 0.92 1.40
N GLN A 84 -12.87 1.15 0.94
CA GLN A 84 -13.21 2.18 -0.03
C GLN A 84 -13.92 3.33 0.69
N LYS A 85 -13.91 4.52 0.08
CA LYS A 85 -14.51 5.73 0.66
C LYS A 85 -15.98 5.52 1.09
N ASP A 86 -16.71 4.66 0.39
CA ASP A 86 -18.11 4.32 0.68
C ASP A 86 -18.27 3.32 1.84
N ASN A 87 -17.26 2.48 2.11
CA ASN A 87 -17.29 1.48 3.18
C ASN A 87 -16.96 2.07 4.57
N LEU A 88 -16.53 3.33 4.64
CA LEU A 88 -16.31 4.04 5.92
C LEU A 88 -17.61 4.37 6.65
N ILE A 89 -18.72 4.53 5.92
CA ILE A 89 -20.03 4.84 6.52
C ILE A 89 -20.67 3.57 7.10
N SER A 90 -20.48 2.41 6.45
CA SER A 90 -21.07 1.14 6.92
C SER A 90 -20.33 0.50 8.11
N ALA A 91 -19.05 0.79 8.30
CA ALA A 91 -18.27 0.26 9.42
C ALA A 91 -18.54 0.98 10.75
N ALA A 92 -19.19 2.14 10.72
CA ALA A 92 -19.60 2.89 11.91
C ALA A 92 -20.99 2.48 12.43
N GLU A 93 -21.66 1.53 11.77
CA GLU A 93 -23.01 1.04 12.12
C GLU A 93 -23.02 -0.42 12.65
N ILE A 94 -21.87 -0.96 13.08
CA ILE A 94 -21.79 -2.26 13.77
C ILE A 94 -21.16 -2.09 15.16
#